data_AF-A0A1Q9XIH3-F1
#
_entry.id   AF-A0A1Q9XIH3-F1
#
_cell.length_a   1.000
_cell.length_b   1.000
_cell.length_c   1.000
_cell.angle_alpha   90.00
_cell.angle_beta   90.00
_cell.angle_gamma   90.00
#
_symmetry.space_group_name_H-M   'P 1'
#
loop_
_entity.id
_entity.type
_entity.pdbx_description
1 polymer ?
#
loop_
_entity_poly.entity_id
_entity_poly.type
_entity_poly.pdbx_seq_one_letter_code
_entity_poly.pdbx_strand_id
1 'polypeptide(L)' 'MATNFVKRQLKSPTSAKFPYTSDRDVSITKISDCRYQIHSYVDSQNGFGAMIRSRFSVIMDGLPDGKSWRAEQLVID' A
#
# COMPACT_ATOMS: atom_id res chain seq x y z
N MET A 1 -4.82 5.23 3.80
CA MET A 1 -4.48 6.10 2.64
C MET A 1 -3.67 5.34 1.59
N ALA A 2 -2.46 4.88 1.90
CA ALA A 2 -1.66 4.03 0.99
C ALA A 2 -2.41 2.79 0.49
N THR A 3 -3.14 2.13 1.39
CA THR A 3 -4.00 0.96 1.09
C THR A 3 -5.02 1.22 -0.02
N ASN A 4 -5.53 2.45 -0.17
CA ASN A 4 -6.49 2.78 -1.24
C ASN A 4 -5.82 2.80 -2.62
N PHE A 5 -4.55 3.20 -2.71
CA PHE A 5 -3.81 3.15 -3.97
C PHE A 5 -3.52 1.70 -4.38
N VAL A 6 -3.10 0.86 -3.41
CA VAL A 6 -2.87 -0.57 -3.64
C VAL A 6 -4.16 -1.27 -4.07
N LYS A 7 -5.29 -1.03 -3.37
CA LYS A 7 -6.59 -1.64 -3.70
C LYS A 7 -7.00 -1.46 -5.16
N ARG A 8 -6.72 -0.29 -5.74
CA ARG A 8 -7.08 0.02 -7.14
C ARG A 8 -6.33 -0.81 -8.18
N GLN A 9 -5.20 -1.42 -7.82
CA GLN A 9 -4.43 -2.27 -8.72
C GLN A 9 -4.74 -3.77 -8.60
N LEU A 10 -5.53 -4.16 -7.59
CA LEU A 10 -5.84 -5.57 -7.34
C LEU A 10 -6.95 -6.07 -8.28
N LYS A 11 -6.89 -7.37 -8.62
CA LYS A 11 -7.94 -8.03 -9.42
C LYS A 11 -9.29 -8.11 -8.69
N SER A 12 -9.25 -8.25 -7.36
CA SER A 12 -10.45 -8.26 -6.51
C SER A 12 -10.29 -7.25 -5.35
N PRO A 13 -10.49 -5.95 -5.60
CA PRO A 13 -10.25 -4.88 -4.60
C PRO A 13 -11.05 -5.02 -3.31
N THR A 14 -12.25 -5.60 -3.39
CA THR A 14 -13.16 -5.80 -2.25
C THR A 14 -12.70 -6.92 -1.32
N SER A 15 -11.90 -7.87 -1.82
CA SER A 15 -11.33 -8.97 -1.02
C SER A 15 -10.07 -8.57 -0.23
N ALA A 16 -9.52 -7.37 -0.49
CA ALA A 16 -8.22 -6.97 0.00
C ALA A 16 -8.17 -6.74 1.52
N LYS A 17 -7.27 -7.45 2.20
CA LYS A 17 -6.98 -7.34 3.64
C LYS A 17 -5.55 -6.85 3.83
N PHE A 18 -5.40 -5.82 4.66
CA PHE A 18 -4.12 -5.19 4.95
C PHE A 18 -3.73 -5.44 6.41
N PRO A 19 -2.43 -5.58 6.72
CA PRO A 19 -1.94 -5.65 8.08
C PRO A 19 -2.12 -4.32 8.82
N TYR A 20 -1.96 -4.39 10.15
CA TYR A 20 -1.79 -3.20 10.96
C TYR A 20 -0.38 -2.62 10.78
N THR A 21 -0.24 -1.32 11.00
CA THR A 21 1.07 -0.65 10.90
C THR A 21 2.06 -1.11 11.97
N SER A 22 1.59 -1.75 13.04
CA SER A 22 2.39 -2.34 14.11
C SER A 22 2.84 -3.77 13.83
N ASP A 23 2.35 -4.40 12.76
CA ASP A 23 2.73 -5.77 12.43
C ASP A 23 4.19 -5.84 11.99
N ARG A 24 4.88 -6.93 12.37
CA ARG A 24 6.33 -7.10 12.19
C ARG A 24 6.82 -6.94 10.75
N ASP A 25 5.99 -7.29 9.78
CA ASP A 25 6.32 -7.25 8.35
C ASP A 25 5.89 -5.95 7.67
N VAL A 26 5.59 -4.91 8.46
CA VAL A 26 5.25 -3.58 7.99
C VAL A 26 6.35 -2.60 8.41
N SER A 27 6.83 -1.82 7.45
CA SER A 27 7.81 -0.76 7.69
C SER A 27 7.35 0.54 7.04
N ILE A 28 7.44 1.63 7.81
CA ILE A 28 7.17 2.98 7.35
C ILE A 28 8.39 3.83 7.69
N THR A 29 9.11 4.28 6.66
CA THR A 29 10.34 5.06 6.79
C THR A 29 10.10 6.47 6.26
N LYS A 30 10.39 7.50 7.05
CA LYS A 30 10.36 8.89 6.56
C LYS A 30 11.59 9.12 5.66
N ILE A 31 11.37 9.55 4.43
CA ILE A 31 12.44 9.94 3.49
C ILE A 31 12.78 11.42 3.67
N SER A 32 11.75 12.28 3.68
CA SER A 32 11.87 13.73 3.84
C SER A 32 10.56 14.30 4.38
N ASP A 33 10.43 15.62 4.46
CA ASP A 33 9.17 16.24 4.86
C ASP A 33 8.04 15.84 3.93
N CYS A 34 6.92 15.43 4.53
CA CYS A 34 5.75 14.90 3.85
C CYS A 34 6.02 13.73 2.89
N ARG A 35 7.16 13.03 3.00
CA ARG A 35 7.51 11.91 2.12
C ARG A 35 7.89 10.66 2.90
N TYR A 36 7.20 9.55 2.63
CA TYR A 36 7.33 8.30 3.37
C TYR A 36 7.41 7.10 2.44
N GLN A 37 8.36 6.21 2.69
CA GLN A 37 8.43 4.90 2.06
C GLN A 37 7.71 3.88 2.91
N ILE A 38 6.82 3.11 2.29
CA ILE A 38 6.03 2.08 2.95
C ILE A 38 6.38 0.74 2.31
N HIS A 39 6.69 -0.25 3.15
CA HIS A 39 6.78 -1.65 2.79
C HIS A 39 5.75 -2.43 3.60
N SER A 40 4.91 -3.20 2.93
CA SER A 40 3.84 -3.97 3.59
C SER A 40 3.38 -5.11 2.69
N TYR A 41 2.25 -5.72 3.01
CA TYR A 41 1.63 -6.77 2.23
C TYR A 41 0.12 -6.59 2.15
N VAL A 42 -0.50 -7.25 1.18
CA VAL A 42 -1.95 -7.33 1.03
C VAL A 42 -2.35 -8.77 0.71
N ASP A 43 -3.33 -9.27 1.45
CA ASP A 43 -3.96 -10.54 1.15
C ASP A 43 -5.20 -10.27 0.29
N SER A 44 -5.26 -10.80 -0.93
CA SER A 44 -6.40 -10.59 -1.84
C SER A 44 -6.65 -11.79 -2.76
N GLN A 45 -7.86 -11.88 -3.31
CA GLN A 45 -8.20 -12.92 -4.27
C GLN A 45 -7.56 -12.66 -5.64
N ASN A 46 -6.95 -13.69 -6.21
CA ASN A 46 -6.53 -13.71 -7.61
C ASN A 46 -7.72 -13.98 -8.55
N GLY A 47 -7.47 -14.09 -9.86
CA GLY A 47 -8.50 -14.36 -10.88
C GLY A 47 -9.21 -15.73 -10.75
N PHE A 48 -8.69 -16.63 -9.92
CA PHE A 48 -9.26 -17.95 -9.63
C PHE A 48 -9.99 -18.01 -8.28
N GLY A 49 -10.11 -16.88 -7.56
CA GLY A 49 -10.79 -16.81 -6.26
C GLY A 49 -9.96 -17.27 -5.07
N ALA A 50 -8.69 -17.65 -5.28
CA ALA A 50 -7.79 -18.04 -4.19
C ALA A 50 -7.20 -16.81 -3.50
N MET A 51 -7.14 -16.84 -2.16
CA MET A 51 -6.49 -15.80 -1.36
C MET A 51 -4.97 -15.93 -1.42
N ILE A 52 -4.29 -14.88 -1.89
CA ILE A 52 -2.82 -14.83 -2.00
C ILE A 52 -2.31 -13.57 -1.30
N ARG A 53 -1.16 -13.71 -0.63
CA ARG A 53 -0.39 -12.61 -0.06
C ARG A 53 0.57 -12.06 -1.10
N SER A 54 0.43 -10.77 -1.41
CA SER A 54 1.38 -10.01 -2.23
C SER A 54 2.06 -8.95 -1.39
N ARG A 55 3.39 -8.81 -1.53
CA ARG A 55 4.11 -7.70 -0.90
C ARG A 55 3.96 -6.47 -1.78
N PHE A 56 4.01 -5.29 -1.16
CA PHE A 56 4.02 -4.05 -1.92
C PHE A 56 4.96 -3.03 -1.29
N SER A 57 5.48 -2.16 -2.15
CA SER A 57 6.22 -0.97 -1.76
C SER A 57 5.61 0.25 -2.44
N VAL A 58 5.55 1.37 -1.71
CA VAL A 58 5.03 2.64 -2.24
C VAL A 58 5.68 3.81 -1.53
N ILE A 59 5.93 4.88 -2.29
CA ILE A 59 6.32 6.17 -1.75
C ILE A 59 5.07 7.04 -1.67
N MET A 60 4.74 7.50 -0.47
CA MET A 60 3.67 8.46 -0.22
C MET A 60 4.27 9.85 -0.14
N ASP A 61 3.78 10.75 -0.99
CA ASP A 61 4.22 12.13 -1.12
C ASP A 61 3.05 13.08 -0.83
N GLY A 62 3.19 13.93 0.18
CA GLY A 62 2.19 14.89 0.60
C GLY A 62 2.20 16.11 -0.31
N LEU A 63 1.03 16.51 -0.78
CA LEU A 63 0.89 17.63 -1.70
C LEU A 63 0.91 18.98 -0.95
N PRO A 64 1.21 20.10 -1.64
CA PRO A 64 1.31 21.42 -1.01
C PRO A 64 0.05 21.91 -0.30
N ASP A 65 -1.12 21.32 -0.60
CA ASP A 65 -2.38 21.65 0.06
C ASP A 65 -2.48 21.16 1.52
N GLY A 66 -1.51 20.37 1.97
CA GLY A 66 -1.42 19.81 3.32
C GLY A 66 -2.50 18.77 3.65
N LYS A 67 -3.32 18.37 2.66
CA LYS A 67 -4.48 17.47 2.85
C LYS A 67 -4.42 16.26 1.94
N SER A 68 -3.83 16.41 0.78
CA SER A 68 -3.80 15.40 -0.26
C SER A 68 -2.46 14.70 -0.29
N TRP A 69 -2.49 13.43 -0.72
CA TRP A 69 -1.30 12.61 -0.86
C TRP A 69 -1.32 11.91 -2.21
N ARG A 70 -0.15 11.74 -2.77
CA ARG A 70 0.11 10.99 -4.00
C ARG A 70 0.89 9.71 -3.66
N ALA A 71 0.55 8.62 -4.33
CA ALA A 71 1.38 7.43 -4.36
C ALA A 71 2.32 7.50 -5.57
N GLU A 72 3.61 7.35 -5.32
CA GLU A 72 4.68 7.24 -6.31
C GLU A 72 5.34 5.87 -6.19
N GLN A 73 5.88 5.37 -7.31
CA GLN A 73 6.66 4.13 -7.34
C GLN A 73 5.96 2.94 -6.66
N LEU A 74 4.63 2.84 -6.83
CA LEU A 74 3.86 1.72 -6.30
C LEU A 74 4.23 0.46 -7.10
N VAL A 75 4.78 -0.54 -6.39
CA VAL A 75 5.09 -1.87 -6.90
C VAL A 75 4.39 -2.90 -6.03
N ILE A 76 3.80 -3.92 -6.65
CA ILE A 76 3.16 -5.06 -6.01
C ILE A 76 3.81 -6.32 -6.59
N ASP A 77 4.34 -7.17 -5.72
CA ASP A 77 4.99 -8.44 -6.06
C ASP A 77 4.00 -9.62 -6.13
#